data_AF-A0A3E0Q071-F1
#
_entry.id   AF-A0A3E0Q071-F1
#
_cell.length_a   1.000
_cell.length_b   1.000
_cell.length_c   1.000
_cell.angle_alpha   90.00
_cell.angle_beta   90.00
_cell.angle_gamma   90.00
#
_symmetry.space_group_name_H-M   'P 1'
#
loop_
_entity.id
_entity.type
_entity.pdbx_description
1 polymer ?
#
loop_
_entity_poly.entity_id
_entity_poly.type
_entity_poly.pdbx_seq_one_letter_code
_entity_poly.pdbx_strand_id
1 'polypeptide(L)'
;MLSRCCLTAVVCLFAACSSVLADETASLPLLFRDADDVEGDTYGRIEFRANPLRDLGRAENYPPYVDAGCFVPREAGGFWMYGWTNFSDAGEFSETNPLRVIRCWTVDGQSFHDPETVFSETGQRWLGYANIVHRPADGAMFLFAWSRGSPGAAVHVYSSKDGSSWERRASPAYTDHDACFFLWSEETERFVNFQTTYQRWDKRYPDNIGGRIRRVLSLRTSADGVAWEPDLNVGFSGPYRSADELIVPDENDPRELEFYRVVVFPVQGKPAGLLSRYAPSPQIANTREGTKHGPGLGVEWFFCREGWQVRRPYRDTEALPAERPWMPRHAPLEVDRTLRFYNPHDQRVVGIRSDRVFHAYCRANGEFSTPSFKMQASGLSINVDADAYDSYVMVEIQDSAGEVIDGFEKERCVWKGTDSRNLRLEWNGQSAARLTGEVVRLRVYLRNAAVYSVRTASAAASDLGE
;
A
#
# COMPACT_ATOMS: atom_id res chain seq x y z
N MET A 1 -28.26 56.41 40.60
CA MET A 1 -26.94 56.14 39.99
C MET A 1 -26.68 54.64 40.07
N LEU A 2 -26.11 54.05 39.00
CA LEU A 2 -25.74 52.63 38.80
C LEU A 2 -26.93 51.72 38.41
N SER A 3 -27.26 51.61 37.12
CA SER A 3 -26.64 50.80 36.04
C SER A 3 -27.10 49.33 36.09
N ARG A 4 -28.10 49.03 35.25
CA ARG A 4 -28.56 47.67 34.90
C ARG A 4 -27.79 47.23 33.65
N CYS A 5 -26.91 46.23 33.78
CA CYS A 5 -26.32 45.56 32.63
C CYS A 5 -27.28 44.50 32.10
N CYS A 6 -27.83 44.74 30.90
CA CYS A 6 -28.43 43.71 30.06
C CYS A 6 -27.32 42.86 29.45
N LEU A 7 -27.33 41.55 29.70
CA LEU A 7 -26.53 40.58 28.96
C LEU A 7 -27.48 39.84 28.01
N THR A 8 -27.52 40.28 26.75
CA THR A 8 -28.26 39.60 25.68
C THR A 8 -27.38 38.49 25.13
N ALA A 9 -27.71 37.24 25.45
CA ALA A 9 -27.09 36.07 24.84
C ALA A 9 -27.67 35.88 23.43
N VAL A 10 -26.88 36.21 22.41
CA VAL A 10 -27.16 35.85 21.01
C VAL A 10 -26.69 34.41 20.81
N VAL A 11 -27.63 33.48 20.78
CA VAL A 11 -27.38 32.09 20.37
C VAL A 11 -27.40 32.07 18.84
N CYS A 12 -26.22 32.10 18.21
CA CYS A 12 -26.07 31.80 16.79
C CYS A 12 -26.16 30.27 16.59
N LEU A 13 -27.34 29.77 16.25
CA LEU A 13 -27.52 28.45 15.66
C LEU A 13 -26.98 28.47 14.23
N PHE A 14 -25.71 28.11 14.04
CA PHE A 14 -25.22 27.64 12.74
C PHE A 14 -25.62 26.16 12.60
N ALA A 15 -26.79 25.92 12.03
CA ALA A 15 -27.09 24.62 11.44
C ALA A 15 -26.23 24.50 10.18
N ALA A 16 -25.07 23.84 10.31
CA ALA A 16 -24.33 23.34 9.17
C ALA A 16 -25.14 22.23 8.50
N CYS A 17 -26.06 22.63 7.61
CA CYS A 17 -26.55 21.75 6.57
C CYS A 17 -25.37 21.48 5.62
N SER A 18 -24.54 20.50 5.98
CA SER A 18 -23.69 19.83 5.01
C SER A 18 -24.61 19.03 4.10
N SER A 19 -25.18 19.69 3.10
CA SER A 19 -25.73 19.00 1.94
C SER A 19 -24.55 18.25 1.30
N VAL A 20 -24.48 16.95 1.58
CA VAL A 20 -23.77 15.98 0.77
C VAL A 20 -24.42 16.03 -0.61
N LEU A 21 -23.99 16.97 -1.44
CA LEU A 21 -24.10 16.80 -2.88
C LEU A 21 -23.19 15.60 -3.14
N ALA A 22 -23.80 14.41 -3.18
CA ALA A 22 -23.15 13.21 -3.63
C ALA A 22 -22.56 13.56 -5.00
N ASP A 23 -21.24 13.61 -5.06
CA ASP A 23 -20.52 13.91 -6.28
C ASP A 23 -20.93 12.84 -7.30
N GLU A 24 -21.78 13.20 -8.27
CA GLU A 24 -22.23 12.31 -9.35
C GLU A 24 -21.05 11.83 -10.23
N THR A 25 -19.82 12.29 -9.94
CA THR A 25 -18.60 11.84 -10.60
C THR A 25 -17.78 10.84 -9.79
N ALA A 26 -18.19 10.47 -8.57
CA ALA A 26 -17.49 9.48 -7.76
C ALA A 26 -17.45 8.14 -8.52
N SER A 27 -16.26 7.78 -9.03
CA SER A 27 -16.04 6.50 -9.68
C SER A 27 -16.47 5.38 -8.73
N LEU A 28 -17.14 4.36 -9.25
CA LEU A 28 -17.53 3.17 -8.49
C LEU A 28 -16.48 2.06 -8.69
N PRO A 29 -15.39 1.96 -7.91
CA PRO A 29 -14.52 0.80 -7.96
C PRO A 29 -15.09 -0.31 -7.07
N LEU A 30 -15.63 -1.35 -7.69
CA LEU A 30 -15.83 -2.63 -7.01
C LEU A 30 -14.53 -3.42 -7.16
N LEU A 31 -13.82 -3.60 -6.05
CA LEU A 31 -12.56 -4.35 -5.99
C LEU A 31 -12.83 -5.74 -5.41
N PHE A 32 -12.04 -6.75 -5.76
CA PHE A 32 -12.20 -8.12 -5.25
C PHE A 32 -10.92 -8.61 -4.57
N ARG A 33 -10.74 -8.23 -3.30
CA ARG A 33 -9.50 -8.48 -2.53
C ARG A 33 -9.69 -9.56 -1.47
N ASP A 34 -10.83 -9.63 -0.82
CA ASP A 34 -11.16 -10.74 0.09
C ASP A 34 -12.66 -11.04 0.07
N ALA A 35 -13.08 -11.99 0.92
CA ALA A 35 -14.47 -12.43 1.01
C ALA A 35 -15.45 -11.31 1.43
N ASP A 36 -14.98 -10.23 2.07
CA ASP A 36 -15.83 -9.11 2.47
C ASP A 36 -16.10 -8.13 1.30
N ASP A 37 -15.44 -8.32 0.15
CA ASP A 37 -15.71 -7.57 -1.08
C ASP A 37 -16.84 -8.19 -1.93
N VAL A 38 -17.43 -9.31 -1.50
CA VAL A 38 -18.55 -9.98 -2.17
C VAL A 38 -19.72 -10.19 -1.21
N GLU A 39 -20.93 -10.29 -1.75
CA GLU A 39 -22.15 -10.51 -0.96
C GLU A 39 -22.93 -11.73 -1.44
N GLY A 40 -23.81 -12.21 -0.56
CA GLY A 40 -24.75 -13.28 -0.83
C GLY A 40 -24.11 -14.66 -0.92
N ASP A 41 -24.87 -15.61 -1.46
CA ASP A 41 -24.42 -16.99 -1.60
C ASP A 41 -23.37 -17.10 -2.70
N THR A 42 -22.18 -17.54 -2.32
CA THR A 42 -21.14 -17.94 -3.27
C THR A 42 -21.35 -19.39 -3.70
N TYR A 43 -21.05 -19.70 -4.95
CA TYR A 43 -21.03 -21.08 -5.46
C TYR A 43 -19.63 -21.45 -5.92
N GLY A 44 -19.24 -22.71 -5.72
CA GLY A 44 -17.90 -23.19 -6.01
C GLY A 44 -16.86 -22.74 -4.98
N ARG A 45 -15.58 -22.95 -5.30
CA ARG A 45 -14.46 -22.55 -4.44
C ARG A 45 -13.87 -21.24 -4.96
N ILE A 46 -14.49 -20.13 -4.56
CA ILE A 46 -13.95 -18.80 -4.81
C ILE A 46 -12.71 -18.61 -3.94
N GLU A 47 -11.59 -18.30 -4.58
CA GLU A 47 -10.33 -17.99 -3.94
C GLU A 47 -9.98 -16.53 -4.19
N PHE A 48 -9.65 -15.80 -3.13
CA PHE A 48 -9.11 -14.45 -3.25
C PHE A 48 -7.60 -14.54 -3.23
N ARG A 49 -6.98 -14.02 -4.29
CA ARG A 49 -5.55 -14.19 -4.55
C ARG A 49 -4.89 -12.85 -4.81
N ALA A 50 -3.57 -12.83 -4.60
CA ALA A 50 -2.70 -11.74 -5.00
C ALA A 50 -1.72 -12.24 -6.06
N ASN A 51 -1.42 -11.43 -7.05
CA ASN A 51 -0.39 -11.73 -8.05
C ASN A 51 1.00 -11.37 -7.49
N PRO A 52 2.03 -12.21 -7.74
CA PRO A 52 3.39 -11.87 -7.37
C PRO A 52 3.94 -10.73 -8.24
N LEU A 53 4.90 -10.00 -7.70
CA LEU A 53 5.74 -9.08 -8.46
C LEU A 53 6.53 -9.86 -9.52
N ARG A 54 6.70 -9.25 -10.70
CA ARG A 54 7.44 -9.81 -11.84
C ARG A 54 8.76 -9.07 -12.03
N ASP A 55 9.78 -9.76 -12.52
CA ASP A 55 11.04 -9.13 -12.94
C ASP A 55 10.78 -8.30 -14.21
N LEU A 56 11.10 -7.00 -14.14
CA LEU A 56 10.97 -6.04 -15.24
C LEU A 56 12.34 -5.66 -15.82
N GLY A 57 13.40 -6.38 -15.46
CA GLY A 57 14.76 -6.13 -15.92
C GLY A 57 15.55 -5.22 -15.00
N ARG A 58 16.42 -4.38 -15.57
CA ARG A 58 17.31 -3.47 -14.84
C ARG A 58 17.04 -2.03 -15.25
N ALA A 59 17.00 -1.14 -14.28
CA ALA A 59 16.94 0.30 -14.53
C ALA A 59 18.29 0.81 -15.03
N GLU A 60 18.26 1.68 -16.03
CA GLU A 60 19.42 2.33 -16.61
C GLU A 60 19.79 3.56 -15.80
N ASN A 61 21.09 3.69 -15.49
CA ASN A 61 21.65 4.83 -14.73
C ASN A 61 20.98 5.07 -13.37
N TYR A 62 20.31 4.05 -12.80
CA TYR A 62 19.78 4.14 -11.45
C TYR A 62 20.93 4.36 -10.46
N PRO A 63 20.87 5.40 -9.61
CA PRO A 63 21.96 5.71 -8.70
C PRO A 63 22.29 4.51 -7.79
N PRO A 64 23.54 4.02 -7.80
CA PRO A 64 23.90 2.82 -7.05
C PRO A 64 23.74 3.06 -5.54
N TYR A 65 23.25 2.06 -4.83
CA TYR A 65 23.07 2.09 -3.37
C TYR A 65 22.11 3.18 -2.85
N VAL A 66 21.28 3.73 -3.72
CA VAL A 66 20.24 4.71 -3.37
C VAL A 66 18.91 3.99 -3.28
N ASP A 67 18.33 3.90 -2.10
CA ASP A 67 16.94 3.49 -1.97
C ASP A 67 16.04 4.64 -2.42
N ALA A 68 15.10 4.38 -3.34
CA ALA A 68 14.08 5.37 -3.65
C ALA A 68 13.31 5.76 -2.36
N GLY A 69 12.86 6.99 -2.27
CA GLY A 69 12.05 7.50 -1.17
C GLY A 69 10.65 7.84 -1.67
N CYS A 70 10.55 8.91 -2.46
CA CYS A 70 9.33 9.31 -3.12
C CYS A 70 9.56 9.75 -4.57
N PHE A 71 8.45 9.84 -5.31
CA PHE A 71 8.41 10.33 -6.67
C PHE A 71 7.48 11.55 -6.74
N VAL A 72 7.93 12.61 -7.38
CA VAL A 72 7.19 13.87 -7.50
C VAL A 72 7.03 14.22 -8.98
N PRO A 73 5.81 14.43 -9.49
CA PRO A 73 5.61 14.81 -10.89
C PRO A 73 6.40 16.06 -11.28
N ARG A 74 6.90 16.09 -12.52
CA ARG A 74 7.61 17.24 -13.10
C ARG A 74 6.71 18.01 -14.05
N GLU A 75 6.84 19.34 -14.06
CA GLU A 75 6.15 20.20 -15.04
C GLU A 75 6.52 19.85 -16.48
N ALA A 76 7.77 19.47 -16.72
CA ALA A 76 8.27 19.03 -18.03
C ALA A 76 7.87 17.59 -18.40
N GLY A 77 7.04 16.93 -17.60
CA GLY A 77 6.72 15.51 -17.72
C GLY A 77 7.71 14.58 -17.00
N GLY A 78 7.23 13.39 -16.68
CA GLY A 78 7.96 12.41 -15.86
C GLY A 78 7.96 12.78 -14.37
N PHE A 79 8.97 12.30 -13.66
CA PHE A 79 9.05 12.32 -12.20
C PHE A 79 10.45 12.70 -11.74
N TRP A 80 10.52 13.54 -10.72
CA TRP A 80 11.67 13.59 -9.83
C TRP A 80 11.63 12.36 -8.93
N MET A 81 12.75 11.67 -8.79
CA MET A 81 12.97 10.69 -7.75
C MET A 81 13.83 11.34 -6.67
N TYR A 82 13.36 11.27 -5.42
CA TYR A 82 14.16 11.56 -4.25
C TYR A 82 14.44 10.24 -3.55
N GLY A 83 15.69 9.82 -3.55
CA GLY A 83 16.17 8.65 -2.84
C GLY A 83 17.14 9.02 -1.73
N TRP A 84 17.54 8.06 -0.92
CA TRP A 84 18.50 8.28 0.15
C TRP A 84 19.56 7.19 0.17
N THR A 85 20.72 7.52 0.74
CA THR A 85 21.79 6.56 0.97
C THR A 85 22.63 6.97 2.17
N ASN A 86 23.18 5.98 2.87
CA ASN A 86 24.28 6.12 3.80
C ASN A 86 25.38 5.08 3.51
N PHE A 87 25.47 4.63 2.27
CA PHE A 87 26.59 3.86 1.78
C PHE A 87 27.73 4.80 1.39
N SER A 88 28.97 4.32 1.54
CA SER A 88 30.12 4.97 0.94
C SER A 88 30.05 4.86 -0.58
N ASP A 89 30.87 5.63 -1.29
CA ASP A 89 30.96 5.54 -2.75
C ASP A 89 31.47 4.16 -3.22
N ALA A 90 32.10 3.39 -2.31
CA ALA A 90 32.51 2.00 -2.54
C ALA A 90 31.39 0.97 -2.27
N GLY A 91 30.19 1.41 -1.87
CA GLY A 91 29.08 0.52 -1.53
C GLY A 91 29.16 -0.11 -0.15
N GLU A 92 29.98 0.44 0.74
CA GLU A 92 30.12 -0.06 2.12
C GLU A 92 29.18 0.70 3.06
N PHE A 93 28.33 -0.04 3.76
CA PHE A 93 27.51 0.52 4.83
C PHE A 93 28.36 0.77 6.07
N SER A 94 28.28 1.98 6.62
CA SER A 94 28.74 2.30 7.97
C SER A 94 27.74 3.24 8.64
N GLU A 95 27.51 3.04 9.93
CA GLU A 95 26.66 3.94 10.71
C GLU A 95 27.24 5.35 10.82
N THR A 96 28.53 5.52 10.55
CA THR A 96 29.21 6.83 10.57
C THR A 96 29.22 7.52 9.22
N ASN A 97 28.74 6.86 8.16
CA ASN A 97 28.63 7.50 6.85
C ASN A 97 27.60 8.63 6.91
N PRO A 98 27.77 9.70 6.12
CA PRO A 98 26.75 10.73 5.99
C PRO A 98 25.44 10.13 5.46
N LEU A 99 24.32 10.59 5.98
CA LEU A 99 23.03 10.39 5.33
C LEU A 99 22.92 11.41 4.20
N ARG A 100 22.65 10.94 2.98
CA ARG A 100 22.49 11.78 1.79
C ARG A 100 21.10 11.59 1.18
N VAL A 101 20.52 12.67 0.65
CA VAL A 101 19.37 12.58 -0.29
C VAL A 101 19.90 12.82 -1.68
N ILE A 102 19.59 11.89 -2.58
CA ILE A 102 19.93 11.96 -4.00
C ILE A 102 18.65 12.29 -4.77
N ARG A 103 18.72 13.33 -5.60
CA ARG A 103 17.68 13.69 -6.56
C ARG A 103 18.13 13.28 -7.96
N CYS A 104 17.24 12.69 -8.74
CA CYS A 104 17.41 12.48 -10.17
C CYS A 104 16.03 12.51 -10.84
N TRP A 105 15.94 12.41 -12.15
CA TRP A 105 14.64 12.33 -12.83
C TRP A 105 14.52 11.16 -13.80
N THR A 106 13.27 10.78 -14.08
CA THR A 106 12.91 9.71 -15.02
C THR A 106 11.58 10.07 -15.71
N VAL A 107 11.34 9.55 -16.91
CA VAL A 107 10.05 9.68 -17.61
C VAL A 107 9.28 8.36 -17.60
N ASP A 108 10.00 7.24 -17.73
CA ASP A 108 9.47 5.89 -17.92
C ASP A 108 9.57 5.01 -16.66
N GLY A 109 10.30 5.48 -15.63
CA GLY A 109 10.65 4.69 -14.46
C GLY A 109 11.69 3.60 -14.75
N GLN A 110 12.37 3.65 -15.89
CA GLN A 110 13.41 2.71 -16.28
C GLN A 110 14.76 3.42 -16.44
N SER A 111 14.75 4.61 -17.02
CA SER A 111 15.94 5.40 -17.31
C SER A 111 16.03 6.60 -16.37
N PHE A 112 17.15 6.75 -15.67
CA PHE A 112 17.37 7.81 -14.69
C PHE A 112 18.47 8.78 -15.15
N HIS A 113 18.29 10.06 -14.82
CA HIS A 113 19.14 11.14 -15.34
C HIS A 113 19.52 12.14 -14.26
N ASP A 114 20.73 12.69 -14.42
CA ASP A 114 21.27 13.80 -13.62
C ASP A 114 21.20 13.58 -12.10
N PRO A 115 21.81 12.51 -11.56
CA PRO A 115 21.83 12.32 -10.11
C PRO A 115 22.66 13.39 -9.41
N GLU A 116 22.07 14.02 -8.40
CA GLU A 116 22.71 15.04 -7.59
C GLU A 116 22.42 14.84 -6.10
N THR A 117 23.39 15.18 -5.25
CA THR A 117 23.18 15.19 -3.80
C THR A 117 22.57 16.52 -3.39
N VAL A 118 21.33 16.52 -2.91
CA VAL A 118 20.59 17.72 -2.49
C VAL A 118 20.58 17.92 -0.97
N PHE A 119 20.98 16.89 -0.22
CA PHE A 119 21.10 16.95 1.24
C PHE A 119 22.21 16.03 1.71
N SER A 120 22.92 16.44 2.76
CA SER A 120 23.93 15.62 3.43
C SER A 120 23.98 15.98 4.90
N GLU A 121 23.93 14.98 5.77
CA GLU A 121 23.95 15.14 7.22
C GLU A 121 24.94 14.18 7.87
N THR A 122 25.74 14.71 8.80
CA THR A 122 26.80 13.99 9.51
C THR A 122 26.59 14.05 11.01
N GLY A 123 27.45 13.38 11.79
CA GLY A 123 27.46 13.50 13.25
C GLY A 123 26.45 12.61 13.99
N GLN A 124 25.56 11.92 13.29
CA GLN A 124 24.72 10.86 13.86
C GLN A 124 25.23 9.48 13.46
N ARG A 125 24.85 8.48 14.26
CA ARG A 125 25.06 7.06 13.91
C ARG A 125 23.84 6.55 13.15
N TRP A 126 23.77 6.85 11.85
CA TRP A 126 22.64 6.51 11.00
C TRP A 126 22.46 4.99 10.88
N LEU A 127 21.22 4.55 10.96
CA LEU A 127 20.84 3.17 10.66
C LEU A 127 20.57 3.04 9.16
N GLY A 128 20.60 1.82 8.62
CA GLY A 128 20.41 1.54 7.19
C GLY A 128 18.96 1.69 6.72
N TYR A 129 18.24 2.70 7.22
CA TYR A 129 16.85 2.98 6.89
C TYR A 129 16.51 4.47 7.01
N ALA A 130 15.86 4.98 5.98
CA ALA A 130 15.16 6.26 5.98
C ALA A 130 13.94 6.15 5.04
N ASN A 131 13.05 7.13 5.08
CA ASN A 131 11.91 7.22 4.18
C ASN A 131 11.67 8.68 3.80
N ILE A 132 11.33 8.94 2.54
CA ILE A 132 10.97 10.27 2.06
C ILE A 132 9.51 10.22 1.64
N VAL A 133 8.70 11.14 2.16
CA VAL A 133 7.28 11.24 1.85
C VAL A 133 7.02 12.61 1.22
N HIS A 134 6.33 12.61 0.08
CA HIS A 134 5.80 13.82 -0.53
C HIS A 134 4.35 14.05 -0.07
N ARG A 135 4.03 15.28 0.33
CA ARG A 135 2.68 15.72 0.69
C ARG A 135 2.09 16.54 -0.46
N PRO A 136 1.16 15.99 -1.24
CA PRO A 136 0.64 16.67 -2.43
C PRO A 136 -0.04 18.00 -2.16
N ALA A 137 -0.68 18.15 -0.98
CA ALA A 137 -1.47 19.33 -0.64
C ALA A 137 -0.67 20.65 -0.68
N ASP A 138 0.62 20.62 -0.35
CA ASP A 138 1.49 21.80 -0.35
C ASP A 138 2.86 21.57 -1.02
N GLY A 139 3.04 20.42 -1.68
CA GLY A 139 4.29 20.04 -2.34
C GLY A 139 5.46 19.75 -1.40
N ALA A 140 5.25 19.79 -0.08
CA ALA A 140 6.34 19.59 0.87
C ALA A 140 6.80 18.13 0.88
N MET A 141 8.11 17.95 1.06
CA MET A 141 8.75 16.65 1.27
C MET A 141 9.23 16.52 2.70
N PHE A 142 9.11 15.32 3.25
CA PHE A 142 9.56 14.98 4.59
C PHE A 142 10.51 13.80 4.52
N LEU A 143 11.70 13.95 5.10
CA LEU A 143 12.68 12.88 5.28
C LEU A 143 12.61 12.44 6.75
N PHE A 144 12.25 11.18 6.95
CA PHE A 144 12.31 10.49 8.23
C PHE A 144 13.55 9.60 8.22
N ALA A 145 14.47 9.79 9.16
CA ALA A 145 15.74 9.08 9.19
C ALA A 145 16.05 8.52 10.59
N TRP A 146 16.57 7.29 10.65
CA TRP A 146 16.85 6.62 11.93
C TRP A 146 18.32 6.73 12.30
N SER A 147 18.60 7.09 13.54
CA SER A 147 19.91 6.90 14.15
C SER A 147 19.82 5.92 15.32
N ARG A 148 20.97 5.45 15.80
CA ARG A 148 21.00 4.84 17.14
C ARG A 148 20.50 5.83 18.18
N GLY A 149 19.73 5.32 19.14
CA GLY A 149 19.19 6.08 20.26
C GLY A 149 18.96 5.18 21.48
N SER A 150 18.38 5.77 22.53
CA SER A 150 17.89 5.09 23.71
C SER A 150 16.52 5.66 24.07
N PRO A 151 15.50 4.85 24.41
CA PRO A 151 15.54 3.39 24.60
C PRO A 151 15.52 2.55 23.30
N GLY A 152 15.24 3.17 22.15
CA GLY A 152 15.21 2.54 20.83
C GLY A 152 15.94 3.37 19.77
N ALA A 153 15.82 2.99 18.49
CA ALA A 153 16.29 3.80 17.38
C ALA A 153 15.52 5.12 17.32
N ALA A 154 16.23 6.22 17.08
CA ALA A 154 15.72 7.58 17.13
C ALA A 154 15.32 8.09 15.75
N VAL A 155 14.08 8.58 15.61
CA VAL A 155 13.56 9.16 14.37
C VAL A 155 13.89 10.65 14.31
N HIS A 156 14.64 11.07 13.30
CA HIS A 156 14.89 12.47 12.98
C HIS A 156 14.02 12.88 11.80
N VAL A 157 13.51 14.10 11.83
CA VAL A 157 12.59 14.60 10.82
C VAL A 157 13.20 15.82 10.16
N TYR A 158 13.23 15.82 8.84
CA TYR A 158 13.61 16.96 8.02
C TYR A 158 12.48 17.25 7.04
N SER A 159 12.37 18.50 6.60
CA SER A 159 11.41 18.87 5.56
C SER A 159 12.05 19.75 4.50
N SER A 160 11.53 19.69 3.29
CA SER A 160 11.91 20.55 2.17
C SER A 160 10.67 20.99 1.41
N LYS A 161 10.64 22.25 0.97
CA LYS A 161 9.55 22.79 0.12
C LYS A 161 9.87 22.73 -1.37
N ASP A 162 11.15 22.62 -1.71
CA ASP A 162 11.68 22.72 -3.07
C ASP A 162 12.46 21.46 -3.50
N GLY A 163 12.73 20.56 -2.56
CA GLY A 163 13.54 19.35 -2.75
C GLY A 163 15.04 19.59 -2.72
N SER A 164 15.49 20.84 -2.70
CA SER A 164 16.90 21.23 -2.69
C SER A 164 17.37 21.75 -1.34
N SER A 165 16.48 22.36 -0.57
CA SER A 165 16.77 23.00 0.70
C SER A 165 16.05 22.24 1.80
N TRP A 166 16.81 21.61 2.70
CA TRP A 166 16.27 20.74 3.75
C TRP A 166 16.52 21.34 5.13
N GLU A 167 15.47 21.39 5.94
CA GLU A 167 15.51 21.92 7.30
C GLU A 167 15.19 20.81 8.30
N ARG A 168 15.97 20.73 9.39
CA ARG A 168 15.67 19.82 10.49
C ARG A 168 14.45 20.32 11.26
N ARG A 169 13.47 19.43 11.48
CA ARG A 169 12.21 19.70 12.19
C ARG A 169 12.15 19.06 13.57
N ALA A 170 12.76 17.89 13.75
CA ALA A 170 12.82 17.19 15.04
C ALA A 170 14.06 16.29 15.16
N SER A 171 14.55 16.09 16.39
CA SER A 171 15.75 15.30 16.68
C SER A 171 15.85 14.90 18.17
N PRO A 172 15.28 13.75 18.58
CA PRO A 172 14.34 12.91 17.83
C PRO A 172 12.89 13.42 17.89
N ALA A 173 12.04 12.95 16.98
CA ALA A 173 10.58 13.02 17.10
C ALA A 173 10.04 11.94 18.06
N TYR A 174 10.52 10.70 17.92
CA TYR A 174 10.27 9.59 18.86
C TYR A 174 11.36 8.51 18.70
N THR A 175 11.27 7.45 19.50
CA THR A 175 12.15 6.27 19.45
C THR A 175 11.35 4.97 19.36
N ASP A 176 11.80 4.02 18.52
CA ASP A 176 11.20 2.68 18.33
C ASP A 176 12.19 1.70 17.66
N HIS A 177 11.72 0.61 17.04
CA HIS A 177 12.54 -0.23 16.15
C HIS A 177 13.05 0.57 14.92
N ASP A 178 14.16 0.12 14.32
CA ASP A 178 14.78 0.70 13.13
C ASP A 178 14.15 0.29 11.78
N ALA A 179 12.96 -0.32 11.80
CA ALA A 179 12.26 -0.80 10.61
C ALA A 179 10.82 -0.27 10.59
N CYS A 180 10.44 0.43 9.53
CA CYS A 180 9.17 1.16 9.48
C CYS A 180 8.81 1.56 8.05
N PHE A 181 7.64 2.16 7.86
CA PHE A 181 7.26 2.82 6.62
C PHE A 181 6.39 4.03 6.88
N PHE A 182 6.58 5.11 6.13
CA PHE A 182 5.78 6.32 6.22
C PHE A 182 5.06 6.55 4.91
N LEU A 183 3.84 7.05 5.00
CA LEU A 183 3.11 7.59 3.86
C LEU A 183 2.31 8.81 4.28
N TRP A 184 1.93 9.62 3.31
CA TRP A 184 0.88 10.61 3.47
C TRP A 184 -0.46 9.97 3.07
N SER A 185 -1.46 10.05 3.95
CA SER A 185 -2.82 9.66 3.66
C SER A 185 -3.63 10.89 3.27
N GLU A 186 -4.07 10.94 2.01
CA GLU A 186 -4.96 12.01 1.55
C GLU A 186 -6.33 11.94 2.23
N GLU A 187 -6.85 10.74 2.47
CA GLU A 187 -8.15 10.52 3.14
C GLU A 187 -8.21 11.11 4.55
N THR A 188 -7.11 11.01 5.30
CA THR A 188 -7.06 11.50 6.69
C THR A 188 -6.26 12.79 6.84
N GLU A 189 -5.68 13.29 5.76
CA GLU A 189 -4.74 14.43 5.74
C GLU A 189 -3.65 14.32 6.81
N ARG A 190 -3.11 13.11 6.98
CA ARG A 190 -2.11 12.80 8.01
C ARG A 190 -1.01 11.93 7.45
N PHE A 191 0.18 12.09 8.01
CA PHE A 191 1.22 11.07 7.92
C PHE A 191 0.78 9.83 8.70
N VAL A 192 1.05 8.67 8.12
CA VAL A 192 0.83 7.37 8.75
C VAL A 192 2.13 6.62 8.74
N ASN A 193 2.49 6.08 9.90
CA ASN A 193 3.68 5.31 10.10
C ASN A 193 3.31 3.88 10.51
N PHE A 194 3.73 2.91 9.71
CA PHE A 194 3.71 1.50 10.07
C PHE A 194 5.06 1.16 10.69
N GLN A 195 5.11 1.11 12.01
CA GLN A 195 6.32 0.90 12.80
C GLN A 195 6.47 -0.57 13.16
N THR A 196 7.61 -1.19 12.86
CA THR A 196 7.98 -2.41 13.59
C THR A 196 8.19 -2.04 15.04
N THR A 197 7.64 -2.81 15.97
CA THR A 197 7.77 -2.58 17.40
C THR A 197 7.79 -3.91 18.16
N TYR A 198 7.73 -3.87 19.48
CA TYR A 198 7.85 -5.06 20.32
C TYR A 198 6.59 -5.36 21.12
N GLN A 199 6.27 -6.65 21.20
CA GLN A 199 5.27 -7.20 22.12
C GLN A 199 5.95 -8.18 23.07
N ARG A 200 5.56 -8.18 24.35
CA ARG A 200 5.97 -9.24 25.29
C ARG A 200 5.55 -10.59 24.76
N TRP A 201 6.51 -11.51 24.64
CA TRP A 201 6.27 -12.83 24.09
C TRP A 201 7.38 -13.78 24.48
N ASP A 202 7.02 -14.93 25.04
CA ASP A 202 7.98 -15.97 25.37
C ASP A 202 8.28 -16.82 24.14
N LYS A 203 9.39 -16.50 23.48
CA LYS A 203 9.88 -17.21 22.31
C LYS A 203 10.41 -18.58 22.70
N ARG A 204 10.10 -19.59 21.88
CA ARG A 204 10.74 -20.91 21.98
C ARG A 204 12.23 -20.85 21.64
N TYR A 205 12.58 -20.02 20.65
CA TYR A 205 13.95 -19.81 20.19
C TYR A 205 14.29 -18.33 20.27
N PRO A 206 15.33 -17.93 21.04
CA PRO A 206 15.75 -16.53 21.11
C PRO A 206 16.46 -16.11 19.81
N ASP A 207 16.42 -14.82 19.51
CA ASP A 207 17.20 -14.20 18.44
C ASP A 207 17.92 -12.94 18.95
N ASN A 208 18.36 -12.07 18.03
CA ASN A 208 19.13 -10.86 18.34
C ASN A 208 18.38 -9.82 19.20
N ILE A 209 17.06 -9.97 19.41
CA ILE A 209 16.26 -9.14 20.34
C ILE A 209 15.89 -9.89 21.63
N GLY A 210 16.46 -11.08 21.85
CA GLY A 210 16.25 -11.92 23.03
C GLY A 210 15.09 -12.91 22.87
N GLY A 211 14.66 -13.50 23.99
CA GLY A 211 13.61 -14.53 24.03
C GLY A 211 12.29 -14.10 24.68
N ARG A 212 12.17 -12.84 25.10
CA ARG A 212 11.02 -12.34 25.90
C ARG A 212 10.14 -11.33 25.18
N ILE A 213 10.48 -11.01 23.93
CA ILE A 213 9.73 -10.12 23.06
C ILE A 213 9.74 -10.66 21.64
N ARG A 214 8.71 -10.33 20.86
CA ARG A 214 8.64 -10.58 19.42
C ARG A 214 8.42 -9.28 18.66
N ARG A 215 8.78 -9.26 17.37
CA ARG A 215 8.47 -8.12 16.49
C ARG A 215 7.05 -8.22 15.95
N VAL A 216 6.36 -7.10 16.02
CA VAL A 216 4.98 -6.88 15.55
C VAL A 216 4.94 -5.51 14.88
N LEU A 217 3.80 -5.09 14.33
CA LEU A 217 3.65 -3.72 13.85
C LEU A 217 2.76 -2.89 14.79
N SER A 218 3.02 -1.59 14.83
CA SER A 218 2.11 -0.60 15.38
C SER A 218 1.86 0.50 14.35
N LEU A 219 0.75 1.21 14.54
CA LEU A 219 0.44 2.40 13.78
C LEU A 219 0.70 3.65 14.61
N ARG A 220 1.20 4.68 13.93
CA ARG A 220 1.22 6.05 14.42
C ARG A 220 0.71 6.98 13.34
N THR A 221 0.10 8.08 13.75
CA THR A 221 -0.26 9.14 12.82
C THR A 221 0.29 10.49 13.26
N SER A 222 0.46 11.41 12.33
CA SER A 222 0.92 12.77 12.61
C SER A 222 0.34 13.74 11.58
N ALA A 223 -0.12 14.91 12.02
CA ALA A 223 -0.56 15.95 11.11
C ALA A 223 0.62 16.73 10.48
N ASP A 224 1.74 16.85 11.20
CA ASP A 224 2.88 17.70 10.87
C ASP A 224 4.19 16.94 10.62
N GLY A 225 4.16 15.62 10.78
CA GLY A 225 5.32 14.73 10.67
C GLY A 225 6.24 14.76 11.90
N VAL A 226 5.94 15.57 12.92
CA VAL A 226 6.78 15.79 14.10
C VAL A 226 6.12 15.26 15.36
N ALA A 227 4.88 15.64 15.63
CA ALA A 227 4.10 15.16 16.78
C ALA A 227 3.33 13.90 16.38
N TRP A 228 3.62 12.77 17.03
CA TRP A 228 3.08 11.46 16.65
C TRP A 228 2.11 10.92 17.69
N GLU A 229 1.03 10.32 17.19
CA GLU A 229 -0.01 9.72 18.02
C GLU A 229 -0.10 8.21 17.76
N PRO A 230 -0.02 7.37 18.80
CA PRO A 230 0.23 7.77 20.19
C PRO A 230 1.71 8.15 20.41
N ASP A 231 1.93 9.09 21.32
CA ASP A 231 3.26 9.58 21.73
C ASP A 231 3.89 8.62 22.74
N LEU A 232 4.45 7.53 22.22
CA LEU A 232 5.11 6.50 23.03
C LEU A 232 6.52 6.23 22.51
N ASN A 233 7.51 6.26 23.37
CA ASN A 233 8.86 5.79 23.06
C ASN A 233 8.98 4.31 23.40
N VAL A 234 9.43 3.47 22.46
CA VAL A 234 9.52 2.02 22.65
C VAL A 234 10.96 1.56 22.45
N GLY A 235 11.44 0.70 23.35
CA GLY A 235 12.73 0.02 23.22
C GLY A 235 12.62 -1.45 23.57
N PHE A 236 13.75 -2.16 23.55
CA PHE A 236 13.77 -3.59 23.89
C PHE A 236 13.28 -3.89 25.31
N SER A 237 13.33 -2.91 26.22
CA SER A 237 12.85 -3.03 27.61
C SER A 237 11.44 -2.46 27.83
N GLY A 238 10.76 -2.05 26.75
CA GLY A 238 9.47 -1.40 26.79
C GLY A 238 9.55 0.13 26.97
N PRO A 239 8.43 0.79 27.32
CA PRO A 239 7.09 0.21 27.51
C PRO A 239 6.56 -0.51 26.26
N TYR A 240 5.67 -1.48 26.44
CA TYR A 240 5.03 -2.22 25.33
C TYR A 240 3.54 -1.91 25.32
N ARG A 241 2.96 -1.81 24.12
CA ARG A 241 1.52 -1.64 23.94
C ARG A 241 0.76 -2.94 24.17
N SER A 242 -0.54 -2.81 24.39
CA SER A 242 -1.46 -3.93 24.45
C SER A 242 -1.64 -4.57 23.07
N ALA A 243 -2.08 -5.83 23.01
CA ALA A 243 -2.16 -6.58 21.75
C ALA A 243 -3.21 -6.00 20.78
N ASP A 244 -4.26 -5.40 21.31
CA ASP A 244 -5.35 -4.74 20.56
C ASP A 244 -4.93 -3.40 19.93
N GLU A 245 -3.83 -2.80 20.38
CA GLU A 245 -3.22 -1.61 19.78
C GLU A 245 -2.16 -1.96 18.72
N LEU A 246 -1.96 -3.24 18.44
CA LEU A 246 -0.89 -3.77 17.61
C LEU A 246 -1.45 -4.61 16.46
N ILE A 247 -0.71 -4.63 15.35
CA ILE A 247 -0.93 -5.61 14.28
C ILE A 247 0.00 -6.78 14.58
N VAL A 248 -0.61 -7.89 15.00
CA VAL A 248 0.11 -9.08 15.49
C VAL A 248 -0.18 -10.30 14.61
N PRO A 249 0.71 -11.30 14.58
CA PRO A 249 0.37 -12.62 14.07
C PRO A 249 -0.84 -13.20 14.81
N ASP A 250 -1.76 -13.81 14.06
CA ASP A 250 -3.03 -14.36 14.55
C ASP A 250 -3.03 -15.91 14.56
N GLU A 251 -4.16 -16.53 14.86
CA GLU A 251 -4.30 -17.99 14.96
C GLU A 251 -4.02 -18.76 13.65
N ASN A 252 -4.04 -18.07 12.51
CA ASN A 252 -3.72 -18.67 11.21
C ASN A 252 -2.22 -18.62 10.89
N ASP A 253 -1.43 -17.96 11.74
CA ASP A 253 0.02 -17.87 11.59
C ASP A 253 0.75 -18.92 12.44
N PRO A 254 1.94 -19.38 12.01
CA PRO A 254 2.82 -20.14 12.89
C PRO A 254 3.13 -19.37 14.17
N ARG A 255 3.19 -20.08 15.31
CA ARG A 255 3.39 -19.49 16.63
C ARG A 255 4.64 -18.61 16.73
N GLU A 256 5.70 -18.98 16.01
CA GLU A 256 6.98 -18.28 15.98
C GLU A 256 7.05 -17.12 14.98
N LEU A 257 5.97 -16.85 14.22
CA LEU A 257 5.96 -15.76 13.24
C LEU A 257 6.15 -14.40 13.93
N GLU A 258 6.91 -13.53 13.27
CA GLU A 258 7.11 -12.13 13.59
C GLU A 258 7.00 -11.28 12.33
N PHE A 259 6.75 -9.98 12.50
CA PHE A 259 6.75 -8.99 11.43
C PHE A 259 8.01 -8.13 11.52
N TYR A 260 8.79 -8.05 10.45
CA TYR A 260 10.08 -7.34 10.50
C TYR A 260 10.11 -6.02 9.73
N ARG A 261 9.51 -5.98 8.54
CA ARG A 261 9.50 -4.82 7.67
C ARG A 261 8.19 -4.74 6.92
N VAL A 262 7.83 -3.53 6.54
CA VAL A 262 6.57 -3.22 5.87
C VAL A 262 6.82 -2.13 4.84
N VAL A 263 6.10 -2.18 3.72
CA VAL A 263 6.02 -1.11 2.72
C VAL A 263 4.56 -0.92 2.38
N VAL A 264 4.04 0.30 2.47
CA VAL A 264 2.61 0.59 2.28
C VAL A 264 2.43 1.66 1.23
N PHE A 265 1.53 1.44 0.28
CA PHE A 265 1.29 2.33 -0.84
C PHE A 265 -0.15 2.19 -1.33
N PRO A 266 -0.69 3.20 -2.03
CA PRO A 266 -2.00 3.07 -2.65
C PRO A 266 -1.98 2.03 -3.77
N VAL A 267 -2.98 1.16 -3.78
CA VAL A 267 -3.32 0.26 -4.87
C VAL A 267 -4.80 0.46 -5.16
N GLN A 268 -5.14 0.93 -6.36
CA GLN A 268 -6.53 1.26 -6.74
C GLN A 268 -7.21 2.21 -5.74
N GLY A 269 -6.47 3.20 -5.25
CA GLY A 269 -6.96 4.20 -4.29
C GLY A 269 -7.15 3.70 -2.85
N LYS A 270 -6.75 2.46 -2.54
CA LYS A 270 -6.81 1.90 -1.17
C LYS A 270 -5.42 1.52 -0.67
N PRO A 271 -5.10 1.66 0.62
CA PRO A 271 -3.79 1.27 1.11
C PRO A 271 -3.57 -0.24 1.03
N ALA A 272 -2.47 -0.64 0.42
CA ALA A 272 -1.99 -2.01 0.38
C ALA A 272 -0.49 -2.04 0.64
N GLY A 273 0.08 -3.23 0.83
CA GLY A 273 1.49 -3.31 1.14
C GLY A 273 2.11 -4.67 1.07
N LEU A 274 3.42 -4.65 1.28
CA LEU A 274 4.30 -5.80 1.38
C LEU A 274 4.75 -5.94 2.84
N LEU A 275 4.66 -7.15 3.38
CA LEU A 275 5.02 -7.45 4.76
C LEU A 275 6.08 -8.56 4.80
N SER A 276 7.27 -8.24 5.31
CA SER A 276 8.31 -9.24 5.53
C SER A 276 8.05 -10.02 6.80
N ARG A 277 7.98 -11.34 6.60
CA ARG A 277 7.77 -12.34 7.63
C ARG A 277 9.11 -12.85 8.13
N TYR A 278 9.17 -13.13 9.42
CA TYR A 278 10.36 -13.56 10.11
C TYR A 278 10.03 -14.66 11.11
N ALA A 279 10.95 -15.60 11.32
CA ALA A 279 10.88 -16.48 12.49
C ALA A 279 12.30 -16.76 13.02
N PRO A 280 12.46 -16.81 14.35
CA PRO A 280 13.74 -17.18 14.96
C PRO A 280 14.08 -18.64 14.62
N SER A 281 15.32 -18.89 14.19
CA SER A 281 15.82 -20.23 13.83
C SER A 281 16.62 -20.85 14.97
N PRO A 282 16.41 -22.13 15.32
CA PRO A 282 17.22 -22.83 16.32
C PRO A 282 18.63 -23.17 15.85
N GLN A 283 18.87 -23.23 14.54
CA GLN A 283 20.15 -23.67 13.96
C GLN A 283 21.20 -22.58 13.92
N ILE A 284 20.75 -21.33 13.90
CA ILE A 284 21.64 -20.18 13.82
C ILE A 284 21.65 -19.59 15.21
N ALA A 285 22.77 -19.70 15.92
CA ALA A 285 23.01 -18.86 17.08
C ALA A 285 23.09 -17.42 16.57
N ASN A 286 21.93 -16.77 16.45
CA ASN A 286 21.76 -15.37 16.07
C ASN A 286 22.25 -14.50 17.24
N THR A 287 23.52 -14.63 17.57
CA THR A 287 24.22 -13.63 18.37
C THR A 287 24.35 -12.37 17.51
N ARG A 288 24.46 -11.20 18.14
CA ARG A 288 24.76 -9.95 17.42
C ARG A 288 26.03 -10.02 16.56
N GLU A 289 26.90 -11.00 16.79
CA GLU A 289 28.21 -11.19 16.15
C GLU A 289 28.18 -12.14 14.94
N GLY A 290 27.22 -13.07 14.84
CA GLY A 290 27.15 -14.05 13.74
C GLY A 290 26.31 -13.57 12.55
N THR A 291 25.00 -13.59 12.70
CA THR A 291 24.03 -13.08 11.73
C THR A 291 23.08 -12.17 12.47
N LYS A 292 23.08 -10.86 12.14
CA LYS A 292 22.24 -9.87 12.84
C LYS A 292 20.74 -10.18 12.73
N HIS A 293 20.33 -11.04 11.79
CA HIS A 293 18.94 -11.38 11.51
C HIS A 293 18.83 -12.88 11.24
N GLY A 294 17.82 -13.54 11.82
CA GLY A 294 17.40 -14.88 11.41
C GLY A 294 16.85 -14.93 9.97
N PRO A 295 16.52 -16.13 9.45
CA PRO A 295 16.04 -16.28 8.09
C PRO A 295 14.68 -15.59 7.90
N GLY A 296 14.56 -14.80 6.82
CA GLY A 296 13.25 -14.33 6.37
C GLY A 296 12.39 -15.51 5.91
N LEU A 297 11.10 -15.48 6.23
CA LEU A 297 10.13 -16.48 5.75
C LEU A 297 9.51 -16.09 4.40
N GLY A 298 9.94 -14.98 3.83
CA GLY A 298 9.37 -14.39 2.61
C GLY A 298 8.63 -13.08 2.87
N VAL A 299 7.93 -12.62 1.85
CA VAL A 299 7.18 -11.37 1.83
C VAL A 299 5.77 -11.70 1.34
N GLU A 300 4.77 -11.28 2.12
CA GLU A 300 3.37 -11.45 1.76
C GLU A 300 2.73 -10.12 1.38
N TRP A 301 1.63 -10.22 0.63
CA TRP A 301 0.74 -9.08 0.40
C TRP A 301 -0.22 -8.89 1.58
N PHE A 302 -0.56 -7.63 1.85
CA PHE A 302 -1.68 -7.27 2.72
C PHE A 302 -2.40 -6.03 2.19
N PHE A 303 -3.57 -5.74 2.73
CA PHE A 303 -4.25 -4.47 2.49
C PHE A 303 -4.90 -3.92 3.75
N CYS A 304 -5.30 -2.66 3.71
CA CYS A 304 -6.02 -2.02 4.79
C CYS A 304 -7.50 -1.82 4.42
N ARG A 305 -8.39 -2.12 5.36
CA ARG A 305 -9.78 -1.66 5.37
C ARG A 305 -9.85 -0.27 6.02
N GLU A 306 -11.07 0.21 6.24
CA GLU A 306 -11.33 1.47 6.94
C GLU A 306 -10.60 1.51 8.29
N GLY A 307 -10.15 2.71 8.68
CA GLY A 307 -9.42 2.90 9.94
C GLY A 307 -8.09 2.15 10.03
N TRP A 308 -7.45 1.86 8.89
CA TRP A 308 -6.16 1.15 8.81
C TRP A 308 -6.18 -0.29 9.34
N GLN A 309 -7.36 -0.92 9.37
CA GLN A 309 -7.47 -2.32 9.77
C GLN A 309 -6.77 -3.22 8.74
N VAL A 310 -5.64 -3.82 9.13
CA VAL A 310 -4.84 -4.68 8.26
C VAL A 310 -5.51 -6.03 8.04
N ARG A 311 -5.58 -6.46 6.77
CA ARG A 311 -6.08 -7.75 6.30
C ARG A 311 -4.97 -8.49 5.57
N ARG A 312 -4.74 -9.74 5.94
CA ARG A 312 -3.67 -10.60 5.41
C ARG A 312 -4.24 -11.91 4.81
N PRO A 313 -5.15 -11.88 3.82
CA PRO A 313 -5.73 -13.12 3.28
C PRO A 313 -4.73 -13.95 2.45
N TYR A 314 -3.56 -13.39 2.10
CA TYR A 314 -2.61 -13.98 1.15
C TYR A 314 -1.37 -14.61 1.80
N ARG A 315 -1.51 -15.19 3.00
CA ARG A 315 -0.38 -15.75 3.79
C ARG A 315 0.45 -16.80 3.04
N ASP A 316 -0.19 -17.53 2.13
CA ASP A 316 0.44 -18.61 1.36
C ASP A 316 0.95 -18.15 -0.02
N THR A 317 0.83 -16.86 -0.33
CA THR A 317 1.29 -16.29 -1.59
C THR A 317 2.53 -15.44 -1.36
N GLU A 318 3.65 -15.89 -1.93
CA GLU A 318 4.87 -15.08 -1.95
C GLU A 318 4.68 -13.88 -2.91
N ALA A 319 4.84 -12.67 -2.38
CA ALA A 319 4.69 -11.44 -3.15
C ALA A 319 5.89 -11.19 -4.07
N LEU A 320 7.06 -11.77 -3.75
CA LEU A 320 8.28 -11.63 -4.52
C LEU A 320 8.55 -12.85 -5.40
N PRO A 321 9.28 -12.69 -6.52
CA PRO A 321 9.71 -13.83 -7.32
C PRO A 321 10.65 -14.74 -6.50
N ALA A 322 10.40 -16.05 -6.53
CA ALA A 322 11.10 -17.05 -5.72
C ALA A 322 12.62 -17.04 -5.89
N GLU A 323 13.12 -16.68 -7.07
CA GLU A 323 14.55 -16.64 -7.36
C GLU A 323 15.29 -15.51 -6.62
N ARG A 324 14.57 -14.50 -6.09
CA ARG A 324 15.18 -13.24 -5.63
C ARG A 324 14.42 -12.60 -4.47
N PRO A 325 14.53 -13.13 -3.24
CA PRO A 325 13.85 -12.57 -2.08
C PRO A 325 14.59 -11.32 -1.58
N TRP A 326 14.34 -10.17 -2.20
CA TRP A 326 14.70 -8.87 -1.62
C TRP A 326 13.42 -8.08 -1.39
N MET A 327 13.20 -7.64 -0.16
CA MET A 327 12.04 -6.81 0.15
C MET A 327 12.31 -5.37 -0.27
N PRO A 328 11.42 -4.74 -1.07
CA PRO A 328 11.46 -3.30 -1.29
C PRO A 328 11.50 -2.52 0.02
N ARG A 329 12.16 -1.36 0.01
CA ARG A 329 12.25 -0.44 1.16
C ARG A 329 11.51 0.88 0.94
N HIS A 330 10.76 0.96 -0.15
CA HIS A 330 10.18 2.20 -0.65
C HIS A 330 8.84 1.94 -1.34
N ALA A 331 7.97 2.96 -1.40
CA ALA A 331 6.75 2.90 -2.20
C ALA A 331 7.12 2.82 -3.69
N PRO A 332 6.34 2.11 -4.51
CA PRO A 332 6.64 1.99 -5.93
C PRO A 332 6.53 3.34 -6.65
N LEU A 333 7.27 3.48 -7.74
CA LEU A 333 6.91 4.44 -8.78
C LEU A 333 5.79 3.83 -9.62
N GLU A 334 4.69 4.55 -9.81
CA GLU A 334 3.65 4.15 -10.75
C GLU A 334 3.82 4.91 -12.08
N VAL A 335 4.17 4.18 -13.14
CA VAL A 335 4.19 4.69 -14.53
C VAL A 335 3.40 3.71 -15.39
N ASP A 336 2.49 4.22 -16.22
CA ASP A 336 1.59 3.42 -17.07
C ASP A 336 0.81 2.34 -16.30
N ARG A 337 0.37 2.73 -15.09
CA ARG A 337 -0.31 1.85 -14.12
C ARG A 337 0.51 0.62 -13.72
N THR A 338 1.84 0.71 -13.80
CA THR A 338 2.75 -0.33 -13.33
C THR A 338 3.53 0.18 -12.14
N LEU A 339 3.34 -0.49 -11.01
CA LEU A 339 4.06 -0.28 -9.77
C LEU A 339 5.47 -0.87 -9.92
N ARG A 340 6.50 -0.03 -9.84
CA ARG A 340 7.92 -0.41 -9.98
C ARG A 340 8.67 -0.24 -8.66
N PHE A 341 9.40 -1.28 -8.28
CA PHE A 341 10.28 -1.32 -7.11
C PHE A 341 11.72 -1.53 -7.56
N TYR A 342 12.66 -0.79 -6.97
CA TYR A 342 14.06 -0.75 -7.41
C TYR A 342 14.97 -1.36 -6.36
N ASN A 343 15.78 -2.33 -6.76
CA ASN A 343 16.83 -2.86 -5.92
C ASN A 343 18.07 -1.97 -6.06
N PRO A 344 18.51 -1.26 -5.01
CA PRO A 344 19.63 -0.35 -5.11
C PRO A 344 20.99 -1.06 -5.30
N HIS A 345 21.08 -2.36 -5.02
CA HIS A 345 22.34 -3.10 -5.07
C HIS A 345 22.64 -3.65 -6.46
N ASP A 346 21.63 -4.08 -7.20
CA ASP A 346 21.80 -4.65 -8.54
C ASP A 346 20.96 -3.97 -9.62
N GLN A 347 20.32 -2.84 -9.28
CA GLN A 347 19.50 -2.00 -10.16
C GLN A 347 18.32 -2.75 -10.79
N ARG A 348 17.95 -3.92 -10.28
CA ARG A 348 16.78 -4.64 -10.79
C ARG A 348 15.50 -3.90 -10.47
N VAL A 349 14.56 -4.03 -11.38
CA VAL A 349 13.20 -3.55 -11.23
C VAL A 349 12.29 -4.75 -11.12
N VAL A 350 11.50 -4.81 -10.06
CA VAL A 350 10.35 -5.72 -10.01
C VAL A 350 9.09 -4.89 -10.01
N GLY A 351 8.01 -5.44 -10.54
CA GLY A 351 6.77 -4.69 -10.59
C GLY A 351 5.56 -5.50 -10.96
N ILE A 352 4.43 -4.81 -10.89
CA ILE A 352 3.11 -5.35 -11.18
C ILE A 352 2.19 -4.23 -11.62
N ARG A 353 1.20 -4.56 -12.43
CA ARG A 353 0.15 -3.60 -12.74
C ARG A 353 -0.68 -3.28 -11.51
N SER A 354 -0.89 -1.99 -11.22
CA SER A 354 -1.62 -1.53 -10.04
C SER A 354 -3.07 -2.01 -10.04
N ASP A 355 -3.66 -2.20 -11.21
CA ASP A 355 -5.00 -2.74 -11.40
C ASP A 355 -5.07 -4.27 -11.41
N ARG A 356 -3.96 -4.99 -11.16
CA ARG A 356 -3.92 -6.46 -11.17
C ARG A 356 -3.22 -7.10 -9.98
N VAL A 357 -3.18 -6.40 -8.85
CA VAL A 357 -2.59 -6.95 -7.63
C VAL A 357 -3.51 -8.02 -7.03
N PHE A 358 -4.79 -7.70 -6.82
CA PHE A 358 -5.74 -8.55 -6.11
C PHE A 358 -6.90 -8.98 -7.00
N HIS A 359 -7.39 -10.20 -6.84
CA HIS A 359 -8.51 -10.73 -7.63
C HIS A 359 -9.26 -11.85 -6.94
N ALA A 360 -10.53 -12.03 -7.35
CA ALA A 360 -11.27 -13.26 -7.16
C ALA A 360 -10.95 -14.25 -8.29
N TYR A 361 -10.75 -15.52 -7.95
CA TYR A 361 -10.44 -16.60 -8.89
C TYR A 361 -11.28 -17.84 -8.57
N CYS A 362 -11.68 -18.59 -9.59
CA CYS A 362 -12.19 -19.95 -9.41
C CYS A 362 -11.57 -20.87 -10.46
N ARG A 363 -11.02 -22.01 -10.03
CA ARG A 363 -10.44 -23.01 -10.95
C ARG A 363 -11.53 -23.75 -11.73
N ALA A 364 -12.63 -24.08 -11.05
CA ALA A 364 -13.80 -24.73 -11.63
C ALA A 364 -14.89 -23.69 -11.89
N ASN A 365 -16.17 -24.08 -11.95
CA ASN A 365 -17.26 -23.12 -11.99
C ASN A 365 -17.39 -22.45 -10.61
N GLY A 366 -17.45 -21.13 -10.59
CA GLY A 366 -17.70 -20.33 -9.41
C GLY A 366 -18.70 -19.23 -9.68
N GLU A 367 -19.33 -18.75 -8.62
CA GLU A 367 -20.25 -17.63 -8.66
C GLU A 367 -20.12 -16.78 -7.40
N PHE A 368 -20.24 -15.47 -7.55
CA PHE A 368 -20.36 -14.54 -6.43
C PHE A 368 -21.13 -13.31 -6.87
N SER A 369 -21.73 -12.59 -5.90
CA SER A 369 -22.38 -11.31 -6.16
C SER A 369 -21.57 -10.15 -5.58
N THR A 370 -21.66 -8.99 -6.20
CA THR A 370 -21.10 -7.75 -5.64
C THR A 370 -22.01 -7.21 -4.54
N PRO A 371 -21.50 -6.30 -3.68
CA PRO A 371 -22.37 -5.40 -2.93
C PRO A 371 -23.32 -4.63 -3.84
N SER A 372 -24.43 -4.16 -3.28
CA SER A 372 -25.39 -3.32 -4.00
C SER A 372 -24.78 -1.94 -4.28
N PHE A 373 -25.03 -1.40 -5.48
CA PHE A 373 -24.57 -0.07 -5.86
C PHE A 373 -25.58 0.63 -6.78
N LYS A 374 -25.50 1.96 -6.81
CA LYS A 374 -26.30 2.76 -7.75
C LYS A 374 -25.64 2.76 -9.13
N MET A 375 -26.38 2.33 -10.15
CA MET A 375 -25.89 2.26 -11.53
C MET A 375 -25.53 3.66 -12.05
N GLN A 376 -24.41 3.72 -12.78
CA GLN A 376 -23.82 4.96 -13.29
C GLN A 376 -24.16 5.17 -14.76
N ALA A 377 -24.29 6.43 -15.17
CA ALA A 377 -24.70 6.82 -16.53
C ALA A 377 -23.74 6.34 -17.63
N SER A 378 -22.45 6.22 -17.32
CA SER A 378 -21.46 5.76 -18.29
C SER A 378 -21.52 4.25 -18.56
N GLY A 379 -22.29 3.49 -17.78
CA GLY A 379 -22.27 2.03 -17.78
C GLY A 379 -21.05 1.48 -17.04
N LEU A 380 -20.70 0.23 -17.30
CA LEU A 380 -19.71 -0.50 -16.52
C LEU A 380 -18.64 -1.14 -17.41
N SER A 381 -17.43 -1.28 -16.86
CA SER A 381 -16.39 -2.12 -17.42
C SER A 381 -15.78 -3.02 -16.36
N ILE A 382 -15.24 -4.15 -16.80
CA ILE A 382 -14.64 -5.18 -15.96
C ILE A 382 -13.18 -5.39 -16.35
N ASN A 383 -12.34 -5.63 -15.35
CA ASN A 383 -10.95 -6.06 -15.52
C ASN A 383 -10.89 -7.56 -15.20
N VAL A 384 -10.59 -8.35 -16.22
CA VAL A 384 -10.60 -9.81 -16.16
C VAL A 384 -9.36 -10.37 -16.83
N ASP A 385 -8.96 -11.54 -16.36
CA ASP A 385 -8.03 -12.42 -17.05
C ASP A 385 -8.70 -13.79 -17.16
N ALA A 386 -9.15 -14.10 -18.37
CA ALA A 386 -9.76 -15.35 -18.76
C ALA A 386 -9.11 -15.83 -20.06
N ASP A 387 -7.79 -15.77 -20.19
CA ASP A 387 -7.08 -16.19 -21.41
C ASP A 387 -6.89 -17.72 -21.53
N ALA A 388 -7.04 -18.43 -20.41
CA ALA A 388 -6.78 -19.87 -20.36
C ALA A 388 -7.81 -20.71 -21.15
N TYR A 389 -7.42 -21.95 -21.49
CA TYR A 389 -8.31 -22.88 -22.19
C TYR A 389 -9.58 -23.18 -21.37
N ASP A 390 -10.74 -23.18 -22.04
CA ASP A 390 -12.08 -23.36 -21.44
C ASP A 390 -12.41 -22.38 -20.30
N SER A 391 -11.72 -21.25 -20.22
CA SER A 391 -12.06 -20.18 -19.28
C SER A 391 -13.30 -19.40 -19.74
N TYR A 392 -14.02 -18.84 -18.79
CA TYR A 392 -15.05 -17.86 -19.09
C TYR A 392 -15.28 -16.92 -17.92
N VAL A 393 -15.83 -15.75 -18.25
CA VAL A 393 -16.54 -14.88 -17.32
C VAL A 393 -17.90 -14.56 -17.92
N MET A 394 -18.94 -14.62 -17.12
CA MET A 394 -20.29 -14.17 -17.47
C MET A 394 -20.82 -13.28 -16.35
N VAL A 395 -21.68 -12.32 -16.68
CA VAL A 395 -22.23 -11.39 -15.68
C VAL A 395 -23.71 -11.18 -15.93
N GLU A 396 -24.53 -11.22 -14.88
CA GLU A 396 -25.91 -10.73 -14.91
C GLU A 396 -26.09 -9.54 -13.97
N ILE A 397 -27.13 -8.74 -14.22
CA ILE A 397 -27.56 -7.67 -13.31
C ILE A 397 -28.79 -8.14 -12.55
N GLN A 398 -28.71 -8.02 -11.22
CA GLN A 398 -29.80 -8.32 -10.30
C GLN A 398 -30.35 -7.03 -9.69
N ASP A 399 -31.64 -7.01 -9.40
CA ASP A 399 -32.29 -5.90 -8.69
C ASP A 399 -32.01 -5.94 -7.17
N SER A 400 -32.68 -5.05 -6.43
CA SER A 400 -32.56 -5.02 -4.97
C SER A 400 -33.06 -6.28 -4.26
N ALA A 401 -33.98 -7.05 -4.87
CA ALA A 401 -34.49 -8.31 -4.36
C ALA A 401 -33.58 -9.50 -4.71
N GLY A 402 -32.59 -9.32 -5.59
CA GLY A 402 -31.71 -10.37 -6.07
C GLY A 402 -32.24 -11.08 -7.32
N GLU A 403 -33.33 -10.59 -7.90
CA GLU A 403 -33.92 -11.15 -9.13
C GLU A 403 -33.19 -10.60 -10.35
N VAL A 404 -32.96 -11.44 -11.36
CA VAL A 404 -32.30 -11.02 -12.60
C VAL A 404 -33.20 -10.05 -13.36
N ILE A 405 -32.65 -8.90 -13.74
CA ILE A 405 -33.37 -7.89 -14.53
C ILE A 405 -33.48 -8.39 -15.98
N ASP A 406 -34.69 -8.36 -16.54
CA ASP A 406 -34.95 -8.82 -17.91
C ASP A 406 -34.05 -8.11 -18.93
N GLY A 407 -33.42 -8.90 -19.81
CA GLY A 407 -32.44 -8.42 -20.78
C GLY A 407 -31.02 -8.26 -20.24
N PHE A 408 -30.77 -8.51 -18.95
CA PHE A 408 -29.46 -8.47 -18.31
C PHE A 408 -29.02 -9.83 -17.74
N GLU A 409 -29.42 -10.93 -18.40
CA GLU A 409 -29.09 -12.30 -18.02
C GLU A 409 -27.65 -12.67 -18.42
N LYS A 410 -27.01 -13.54 -17.64
CA LYS A 410 -25.60 -13.93 -17.83
C LYS A 410 -25.30 -14.49 -19.22
N GLU A 411 -26.23 -15.22 -19.83
CA GLU A 411 -26.07 -15.81 -21.16
C GLU A 411 -25.90 -14.76 -22.26
N ARG A 412 -26.30 -13.50 -21.98
CA ARG A 412 -26.17 -12.37 -22.91
C ARG A 412 -24.87 -11.60 -22.74
N CYS A 413 -24.08 -11.90 -21.70
CA CYS A 413 -22.85 -11.18 -21.37
C CYS A 413 -21.75 -12.19 -21.03
N VAL A 414 -21.07 -12.69 -22.07
CA VAL A 414 -20.14 -13.83 -21.98
C VAL A 414 -18.82 -13.49 -22.66
N TRP A 415 -17.73 -13.77 -21.97
CA TRP A 415 -16.37 -13.70 -22.53
C TRP A 415 -15.61 -14.99 -22.27
N LYS A 416 -14.83 -15.42 -23.26
CA LYS A 416 -14.02 -16.64 -23.24
C LYS A 416 -12.66 -16.35 -23.87
N GLY A 417 -11.58 -16.91 -23.34
CA GLY A 417 -10.24 -16.68 -23.90
C GLY A 417 -9.87 -15.19 -24.00
N THR A 418 -10.32 -14.38 -23.04
CA THR A 418 -10.20 -12.92 -23.06
C THR A 418 -9.40 -12.43 -21.86
N ASP A 419 -8.30 -11.74 -22.13
CA ASP A 419 -7.62 -10.90 -21.15
C ASP A 419 -7.88 -9.43 -21.49
N SER A 420 -8.55 -8.70 -20.59
CA SER A 420 -8.80 -7.28 -20.80
C SER A 420 -8.91 -6.51 -19.49
N ARG A 421 -8.35 -5.30 -19.50
CA ARG A 421 -8.39 -4.38 -18.36
C ARG A 421 -9.64 -3.50 -18.34
N ASN A 422 -10.37 -3.41 -19.45
CA ASN A 422 -11.45 -2.45 -19.63
C ASN A 422 -12.57 -3.01 -20.52
N LEU A 423 -12.95 -4.26 -20.28
CA LEU A 423 -13.97 -4.92 -21.06
C LEU A 423 -15.33 -4.30 -20.72
N ARG A 424 -15.98 -3.68 -21.71
CA ARG A 424 -17.30 -3.08 -21.47
C ARG A 424 -18.31 -4.18 -21.19
N LEU A 425 -19.08 -4.01 -20.13
CA LEU A 425 -20.18 -4.92 -19.81
C LEU A 425 -21.37 -4.60 -20.73
N GLU A 426 -21.70 -5.53 -21.61
CA GLU A 426 -22.82 -5.43 -22.55
C GLU A 426 -23.58 -6.75 -22.62
N TRP A 427 -24.90 -6.67 -22.63
CA TRP A 427 -25.80 -7.82 -22.68
C TRP A 427 -26.47 -7.89 -24.05
N ASN A 428 -25.90 -8.66 -24.98
CA ASN A 428 -26.28 -8.66 -26.41
C ASN A 428 -26.34 -7.23 -27.01
N GLY A 429 -25.34 -6.41 -26.71
CA GLY A 429 -25.25 -5.01 -27.13
C GLY A 429 -26.04 -4.01 -26.27
N GLN A 430 -26.81 -4.49 -25.28
CA GLN A 430 -27.48 -3.62 -24.31
C GLN A 430 -26.50 -3.14 -23.25
N SER A 431 -26.44 -1.82 -23.03
CA SER A 431 -25.63 -1.20 -21.98
C SER A 431 -26.39 -1.14 -20.65
N ALA A 432 -25.66 -1.38 -19.56
CA ALA A 432 -26.10 -1.15 -18.18
C ALA A 432 -26.55 0.30 -17.90
N ALA A 433 -26.13 1.28 -18.73
CA ALA A 433 -26.53 2.68 -18.62
C ALA A 433 -28.06 2.89 -18.68
N ARG A 434 -28.84 1.94 -19.20
CA ARG A 434 -30.31 2.00 -19.17
C ARG A 434 -30.90 1.96 -17.75
N LEU A 435 -30.16 1.40 -16.80
CA LEU A 435 -30.57 1.28 -15.39
C LEU A 435 -30.04 2.43 -14.54
N THR A 436 -29.58 3.53 -15.16
CA THR A 436 -28.95 4.65 -14.44
C THR A 436 -29.80 5.12 -13.27
N GLY A 437 -29.18 5.17 -12.10
CA GLY A 437 -29.82 5.61 -10.87
C GLY A 437 -30.54 4.50 -10.09
N GLU A 438 -30.76 3.33 -10.68
CA GLU A 438 -31.28 2.17 -9.97
C GLU A 438 -30.21 1.54 -9.06
N VAL A 439 -30.65 0.95 -7.96
CA VAL A 439 -29.79 0.17 -7.06
C VAL A 439 -29.79 -1.27 -7.55
N VAL A 440 -28.63 -1.75 -7.97
CA VAL A 440 -28.45 -3.08 -8.56
C VAL A 440 -27.31 -3.83 -7.88
N ARG A 441 -27.19 -5.11 -8.23
CA ARG A 441 -26.03 -5.96 -7.95
C ARG A 441 -25.57 -6.63 -9.24
N LEU A 442 -24.31 -7.00 -9.31
CA LEU A 442 -23.83 -7.91 -10.35
C LEU A 442 -23.68 -9.30 -9.74
N ARG A 443 -24.12 -10.33 -10.48
CA ARG A 443 -23.70 -11.70 -10.19
C ARG A 443 -22.74 -12.16 -11.28
N VAL A 444 -21.55 -12.56 -10.85
CA VAL A 444 -20.43 -12.93 -11.70
C VAL A 444 -20.28 -14.45 -11.67
N TYR A 445 -20.21 -15.05 -12.86
CA TYR A 445 -19.99 -16.47 -13.07
C TYR A 445 -18.63 -16.62 -13.74
N LEU A 446 -17.75 -17.45 -13.21
CA LEU A 446 -16.39 -17.58 -13.74
C LEU A 446 -15.88 -19.01 -13.68
N ARG A 447 -15.02 -19.36 -14.64
CA ARG A 447 -14.23 -20.58 -14.62
C ARG A 447 -12.83 -20.33 -15.13
N ASN A 448 -11.86 -20.84 -14.37
CA ASN A 448 -10.43 -20.72 -14.65
C ASN A 448 -10.05 -19.30 -15.10
N ALA A 449 -10.59 -18.32 -14.38
CA ALA A 449 -10.49 -16.90 -14.69
C ALA A 449 -10.32 -16.09 -13.41
N ALA A 450 -9.67 -14.94 -13.54
CA ALA A 450 -9.50 -13.95 -12.49
C ALA A 450 -10.34 -12.70 -12.79
N VAL A 451 -11.03 -12.18 -11.78
CA VAL A 451 -11.78 -10.93 -11.84
C VAL A 451 -11.16 -9.96 -10.83
N TYR A 452 -10.59 -8.87 -11.34
CA TYR A 452 -9.83 -7.91 -10.55
C TYR A 452 -10.70 -6.77 -10.01
N SER A 453 -11.56 -6.22 -10.87
CA SER A 453 -12.43 -5.11 -10.51
C SER A 453 -13.57 -4.90 -11.51
N VAL A 454 -14.67 -4.31 -11.05
CA VAL A 454 -15.66 -3.63 -11.90
C VAL A 454 -15.57 -2.13 -11.63
N ARG A 455 -15.69 -1.33 -12.68
CA ARG A 455 -15.67 0.13 -12.59
C ARG A 455 -16.70 0.78 -13.49
N THR A 456 -16.94 2.07 -13.28
CA THR A 456 -17.61 2.91 -14.28
C THR A 456 -16.84 2.83 -15.60
N ALA A 457 -17.55 2.55 -16.69
CA ALA A 457 -16.92 2.62 -18.00
C ALA A 457 -16.44 4.06 -18.22
N SER A 458 -15.21 4.23 -18.70
CA SER A 458 -14.79 5.52 -19.22
C SER A 458 -15.66 5.82 -20.45
N ALA A 459 -16.10 7.06 -20.61
CA ALA A 459 -16.44 7.53 -21.95
C ALA A 459 -15.22 7.22 -22.82
N ALA A 460 -15.40 6.42 -23.87
CA ALA A 460 -14.28 5.95 -24.66
C ALA A 460 -13.44 7.16 -25.09
N ALA A 461 -12.23 7.30 -24.55
CA ALA A 461 -11.17 7.82 -25.36
C ALA A 461 -11.11 6.82 -26.51
N SER A 462 -11.42 7.27 -27.72
CA SER A 462 -11.23 6.47 -28.92
C SER A 462 -9.81 5.90 -28.86
N ASP A 463 -9.67 4.61 -28.54
CA ASP A 463 -8.40 3.89 -28.58
C ASP A 463 -7.91 3.97 -30.03
N LEU A 464 -7.02 4.92 -30.27
CA LEU A 464 -6.01 4.80 -31.32
C LEU A 464 -5.14 3.63 -30.86
N GLY A 465 -5.20 2.55 -31.64
CA GLY A 465 -4.64 1.24 -31.29
C GLY A 465 -3.19 1.28 -30.82
N GLU A 466 -2.90 0.44 -29.83
CA GLU A 466 -1.57 -0.12 -29.58
C GLU A 466 -1.36 -1.37 -30.44
#